data_AF-A0A3N5WSD9-F1
#
_entry.id   AF-A0A3N5WSD9-F1
#
_cell.length_a   1.000
_cell.length_b   1.000
_cell.length_c   1.000
_cell.angle_alpha   90.00
_cell.angle_beta   90.00
_cell.angle_gamma   90.00
#
_symmetry.space_group_name_H-M   'P 1'
#
loop_
_entity.id
_entity.type
_entity.pdbx_description
1 polymer ?
#
loop_
_entity_poly.entity_id
_entity_poly.type
_entity_poly.pdbx_seq_one_letter_code
_entity_poly.pdbx_strand_id
1 'polypeptide(L)'
;MKSLLRRLVSILGITTILFGSSNWSAPAVTVQAAKEYAPSSVTIAGSLQSEIGCAGDWDPACAASHLAYDANDDIWQAAWSLPPDGYIYKAALNDSWDGNYGLHAALNGANIPLTLAANASVKFYYDDATHWVTDNHSSVIVTVPGSFQSELGCSGDWDPGCLRTWLKDPSGSGTYSLETTALPAGTYEAKAAINESWDENYGANGAPGGADIIFTVPTDHAKVAFRYNPGSHVLEIQAGHGADNNVEWDGLRHDSRSLLYRTPGGAVPAETAVKIRFRTFHKDVSAVKLRVFDLNTNAQALYSMDLAASGVSCYQTGLEGEQCDYYETSLANAAPNNLWYRFLVTDGTKTVYYADNTPALDGGLGAPSDQVVDNSFALMVYDPKFTTPKWSQNAIIYQIFPDRFRNGTKSNDPKSGMAQYDDPAIFLPWGSLPEGYCRNYADGSTNCPWRFDTTPPESSPTKENPRGRDYFGGDLKGVTDKLDYLKNLGVTVIYFNPIFDAQSNHRYDTADYTRIDPALGTLKDFTKLTTEAQNRGIRIVLDGVFNHLSSDSSFFDRYHHYTTLGACEVAASSWRTWFTFRPPSPSEPSPCVPAAPGGNDTYYDGWFSFDSIPVINKSNPAV
;
A
#
# COMPACT_ATOMS: atom_id res chain seq x y z
N MET A 1 44.56 -31.69 -56.38
CA MET A 1 43.33 -32.46 -56.66
C MET A 1 42.17 -31.64 -56.09
N LYS A 2 41.62 -30.66 -56.81
CA LYS A 2 40.48 -30.76 -57.76
C LYS A 2 39.25 -31.52 -57.22
N SER A 3 38.14 -30.78 -57.23
CA SER A 3 36.72 -31.17 -57.10
C SER A 3 36.19 -31.28 -55.65
N LEU A 4 35.06 -30.68 -55.25
CA LEU A 4 33.92 -30.14 -56.00
C LEU A 4 33.21 -29.03 -55.21
N LEU A 5 32.81 -27.99 -55.94
CA LEU A 5 31.89 -26.92 -55.53
C LEU A 5 30.52 -27.45 -55.09
N ARG A 6 29.86 -26.72 -54.18
CA ARG A 6 28.56 -26.07 -54.45
C ARG A 6 28.26 -24.99 -53.41
N ARG A 7 28.24 -23.73 -53.87
CA ARG A 7 27.52 -22.62 -53.23
C ARG A 7 26.02 -22.84 -53.45
N LEU A 8 25.21 -22.62 -52.42
CA LEU A 8 23.84 -22.15 -52.57
C LEU A 8 23.49 -21.34 -51.32
N VAL A 9 23.38 -20.04 -51.53
CA VAL A 9 22.63 -19.12 -50.69
C VAL A 9 21.18 -19.60 -50.77
N SER A 10 20.65 -20.10 -49.66
CA SER A 10 19.24 -20.43 -49.53
C SER A 10 18.63 -19.54 -48.47
N ILE A 11 17.81 -18.63 -48.97
CA ILE A 11 16.80 -17.85 -48.27
C ILE A 11 16.01 -18.80 -47.36
N LEU A 12 16.16 -18.68 -46.04
CA LEU A 12 15.15 -19.20 -45.12
C LEU A 12 14.07 -18.12 -45.00
N GLY A 13 13.02 -18.29 -45.80
CA GLY A 13 11.74 -17.67 -45.53
C GLY A 13 11.25 -18.16 -44.16
N ILE A 14 11.09 -17.24 -43.23
CA ILE A 14 10.34 -17.49 -42.00
C ILE A 14 8.88 -17.55 -42.43
N THR A 15 8.40 -18.76 -42.69
CA THR A 15 6.98 -19.09 -42.59
C THR A 15 6.59 -18.94 -41.12
N THR A 16 6.02 -17.79 -40.79
CA THR A 16 5.22 -17.60 -39.58
C THR A 16 4.04 -18.56 -39.66
N ILE A 17 4.15 -19.70 -38.97
CA ILE A 17 3.00 -20.53 -38.65
C ILE A 17 2.17 -19.69 -37.67
N LEU A 18 1.09 -19.10 -38.18
CA LEU A 18 -0.03 -18.60 -37.40
C LEU A 18 -0.62 -19.77 -36.61
N PHE A 19 -0.07 -20.04 -35.43
CA PHE A 19 -0.86 -20.64 -34.37
C PHE A 19 -1.85 -19.57 -33.92
N GLY A 20 -3.10 -19.71 -34.35
CA GLY A 20 -4.22 -19.01 -33.75
C GLY A 20 -4.35 -19.44 -32.29
N SER A 21 -3.63 -18.75 -31.41
CA SER A 21 -4.07 -18.62 -30.03
C SER A 21 -5.36 -17.81 -30.09
N SER A 22 -6.49 -18.49 -29.92
CA SER A 22 -7.73 -17.86 -29.49
C SER A 22 -7.47 -17.22 -28.13
N ASN A 23 -6.89 -16.02 -28.17
CA ASN A 23 -6.91 -15.09 -27.06
C ASN A 23 -8.37 -14.70 -26.91
N TRP A 24 -9.04 -15.29 -25.94
CA TRP A 24 -10.19 -14.65 -25.34
C TRP A 24 -9.65 -13.49 -24.49
N SER A 25 -9.13 -12.46 -25.17
CA SER A 25 -9.11 -11.13 -24.60
C SER A 25 -10.56 -10.72 -24.53
N ALA A 26 -11.14 -10.75 -23.33
CA ALA A 26 -12.27 -9.88 -23.06
C ALA A 26 -11.86 -8.49 -23.56
N PRO A 27 -12.67 -7.80 -24.37
CA PRO A 27 -12.34 -6.43 -24.73
C PRO A 27 -12.11 -5.71 -23.40
N ALA A 28 -10.92 -5.13 -23.25
CA ALA A 28 -10.74 -4.09 -22.26
C ALA A 28 -11.79 -3.05 -22.63
N VAL A 29 -12.89 -3.04 -21.89
CA VAL A 29 -13.78 -1.88 -21.86
C VAL A 29 -12.90 -0.82 -21.23
N THR A 30 -12.18 -0.10 -22.07
CA THR A 30 -11.84 1.28 -21.75
C THR A 30 -13.18 1.93 -21.49
N VAL A 31 -13.55 2.01 -20.21
CA VAL A 31 -14.50 3.02 -19.76
C VAL A 31 -13.76 4.32 -20.02
N GLN A 32 -13.88 4.79 -21.24
CA GLN A 32 -13.73 6.19 -21.52
C GLN A 32 -14.78 6.82 -20.62
N ALA A 33 -14.34 7.52 -19.58
CA ALA A 33 -15.21 8.31 -18.74
C ALA A 33 -16.18 9.02 -19.70
N ALA A 34 -17.47 8.75 -19.53
CA ALA A 34 -18.48 9.39 -20.34
C ALA A 34 -18.19 10.88 -20.21
N LYS A 35 -17.95 11.54 -21.35
CA LYS A 35 -18.00 12.99 -21.40
C LYS A 35 -19.39 13.32 -20.88
N GLU A 36 -19.49 13.77 -19.64
CA GLU A 36 -20.76 14.15 -19.03
C GLU A 36 -21.35 15.18 -19.99
N TYR A 37 -22.49 14.85 -20.58
CA TYR A 37 -23.15 15.80 -21.47
C TYR A 37 -23.58 16.96 -20.58
N ALA A 38 -23.10 18.16 -20.88
CA ALA A 38 -23.61 19.38 -20.27
C ALA A 38 -25.14 19.32 -20.26
N PRO A 39 -25.80 19.73 -19.18
CA PRO A 39 -27.24 19.61 -19.04
C PRO A 39 -27.95 20.29 -20.21
N SER A 40 -28.99 19.66 -20.76
CA SER A 40 -29.80 20.24 -21.83
C SER A 40 -30.69 21.37 -21.33
N SER A 41 -30.99 21.40 -20.03
CA SER A 41 -31.71 22.46 -19.34
C SER A 41 -31.33 22.50 -17.87
N VAL A 42 -31.41 23.70 -17.28
CA VAL A 42 -31.31 23.94 -15.85
C VAL A 42 -32.52 24.74 -15.41
N THR A 43 -33.35 24.16 -14.54
CA THR A 43 -34.59 24.76 -14.04
C THR A 43 -34.42 25.17 -12.60
N ILE A 44 -34.73 26.43 -12.25
CA ILE A 44 -34.90 26.82 -10.86
C ILE A 44 -36.27 26.34 -10.39
N ALA A 45 -36.28 25.19 -9.73
CA ALA A 45 -37.50 24.55 -9.25
C ALA A 45 -37.70 24.80 -7.76
N GLY A 46 -38.87 25.30 -7.37
CA GLY A 46 -39.12 25.76 -6.01
C GLY A 46 -40.48 26.40 -5.82
N SER A 47 -40.70 26.98 -4.63
CA SER A 47 -41.94 27.67 -4.26
C SER A 47 -42.11 29.07 -4.88
N LEU A 48 -41.24 29.42 -5.83
CA LEU A 48 -41.20 30.72 -6.52
C LEU A 48 -41.67 30.63 -7.98
N GLN A 49 -41.97 29.42 -8.45
CA GLN A 49 -42.21 29.15 -9.86
C GLN A 49 -43.55 29.71 -10.33
N SER A 50 -44.57 29.69 -9.48
CA SER A 50 -45.86 30.29 -9.82
C SER A 50 -45.76 31.80 -10.09
N GLU A 51 -44.86 32.49 -9.39
CA GLU A 51 -44.56 33.91 -9.52
C GLU A 51 -43.74 34.22 -10.78
N ILE A 52 -42.90 33.27 -11.21
CA ILE A 52 -42.17 33.32 -12.49
C ILE A 52 -43.10 33.04 -13.69
N GLY A 53 -44.30 32.49 -13.45
CA GLY A 53 -45.31 32.21 -14.48
C GLY A 53 -45.45 30.73 -14.85
N CYS A 54 -44.94 29.82 -14.01
CA CYS A 54 -45.24 28.40 -14.09
C CYS A 54 -46.69 28.10 -13.68
N ALA A 55 -47.22 26.96 -14.12
CA ALA A 55 -48.59 26.53 -13.75
C ALA A 55 -48.72 26.16 -12.27
N GLY A 56 -47.60 25.90 -11.60
CA GLY A 56 -47.50 25.59 -10.17
C GLY A 56 -46.03 25.52 -9.74
N ASP A 57 -45.82 25.19 -8.48
CA ASP A 57 -44.50 25.11 -7.85
C ASP A 57 -43.90 23.70 -7.92
N TRP A 58 -42.57 23.61 -7.75
CA TRP A 58 -41.79 22.38 -7.75
C TRP A 58 -41.88 21.55 -9.04
N ASP A 59 -42.04 22.21 -10.18
CA ASP A 59 -42.05 21.57 -11.50
C ASP A 59 -40.67 21.67 -12.16
N PRO A 60 -39.88 20.57 -12.22
CA PRO A 60 -38.56 20.59 -12.83
C PRO A 60 -38.62 20.84 -14.35
N ALA A 61 -39.77 20.62 -14.99
CA ALA A 61 -39.98 20.81 -16.42
C ALA A 61 -40.54 22.20 -16.79
N CYS A 62 -40.72 23.10 -15.82
CA CYS A 62 -41.24 24.42 -16.12
C CYS A 62 -40.23 25.29 -16.88
N ALA A 63 -40.47 25.45 -18.18
CA ALA A 63 -39.63 26.27 -19.07
C ALA A 63 -39.58 27.76 -18.69
N ALA A 64 -40.58 28.30 -18.00
CA ALA A 64 -40.57 29.71 -17.57
C ALA A 64 -39.47 30.02 -16.55
N SER A 65 -39.05 29.01 -15.78
CA SER A 65 -37.96 29.06 -14.79
C SER A 65 -36.65 28.45 -15.28
N HIS A 66 -36.48 28.26 -16.60
CA HIS A 66 -35.20 27.84 -17.16
C HIS A 66 -34.16 28.94 -17.06
N LEU A 67 -32.95 28.57 -16.66
CA LEU A 67 -31.76 29.39 -16.83
C LEU A 67 -31.32 29.36 -18.30
N ALA A 68 -30.76 30.47 -18.77
CA ALA A 68 -30.11 30.52 -20.07
C ALA A 68 -28.60 30.27 -19.89
N TYR A 69 -28.03 29.37 -20.70
CA TYR A 69 -26.59 29.19 -20.74
C TYR A 69 -25.92 30.35 -21.47
N ASP A 70 -25.02 31.06 -20.78
CA ASP A 70 -24.15 32.04 -21.40
C ASP A 70 -22.80 31.40 -21.72
N ALA A 71 -22.50 31.24 -23.01
CA ALA A 71 -21.25 30.61 -23.46
C ALA A 71 -20.01 31.50 -23.26
N ASN A 72 -20.17 32.81 -23.11
CA ASN A 72 -19.04 33.71 -22.83
C ASN A 72 -18.59 33.55 -21.39
N ASP A 73 -19.54 33.35 -20.47
CA ASP A 73 -19.30 33.15 -19.05
C ASP A 73 -19.12 31.70 -18.64
N ASP A 74 -19.67 30.76 -19.43
CA ASP A 74 -19.81 29.33 -19.12
C ASP A 74 -20.62 29.07 -17.85
N ILE A 75 -21.68 29.87 -17.68
CA ILE A 75 -22.58 29.83 -16.53
C ILE A 75 -24.03 29.86 -17.02
N TRP A 76 -24.90 29.10 -16.36
CA TRP A 76 -26.34 29.18 -16.55
C TRP A 76 -26.90 30.29 -15.66
N GLN A 77 -27.65 31.21 -16.24
CA GLN A 77 -28.16 32.38 -15.53
C GLN A 77 -29.49 32.87 -16.07
N ALA A 78 -30.31 33.45 -15.18
CA ALA A 78 -31.51 34.19 -15.52
C ALA A 78 -31.91 35.11 -14.36
N ALA A 79 -32.67 36.16 -14.67
CA ALA A 79 -33.18 37.08 -13.67
C ALA A 79 -34.68 37.25 -13.80
N TRP A 80 -35.37 37.23 -12.66
CA TRP A 80 -36.81 37.44 -12.59
C TRP A 80 -37.14 38.48 -11.52
N SER A 81 -38.27 39.18 -11.69
CA SER A 81 -38.79 40.07 -10.65
C SER A 81 -39.72 39.27 -9.74
N LEU A 82 -39.35 39.11 -8.47
CA LEU A 82 -40.11 38.34 -7.49
C LEU A 82 -40.72 39.28 -6.43
N PRO A 83 -41.95 39.01 -5.96
CA PRO A 83 -42.55 39.76 -4.86
C PRO A 83 -41.92 39.43 -3.50
N PRO A 84 -42.21 40.20 -2.43
CA PRO A 84 -41.71 39.90 -1.10
C PRO A 84 -42.36 38.62 -0.54
N ASP A 85 -41.54 37.59 -0.33
CA ASP A 85 -41.91 36.37 0.38
C ASP A 85 -40.66 35.59 0.85
N GLY A 86 -40.88 34.49 1.57
CA GLY A 86 -39.90 33.45 1.83
C GLY A 86 -40.03 32.31 0.82
N TYR A 87 -39.06 32.19 -0.07
CA TYR A 87 -38.98 31.14 -1.08
C TYR A 87 -37.97 30.06 -0.69
N ILE A 88 -38.17 28.86 -1.27
CA ILE A 88 -37.19 27.77 -1.23
C ILE A 88 -37.07 27.14 -2.63
N TYR A 89 -35.85 26.87 -3.08
CA TYR A 89 -35.59 26.37 -4.44
C TYR A 89 -34.40 25.42 -4.56
N LYS A 90 -34.24 24.84 -5.75
CA LYS A 90 -33.13 23.99 -6.20
C LYS A 90 -32.89 24.20 -7.70
N ALA A 91 -31.74 23.74 -8.20
CA ALA A 91 -31.53 23.54 -9.63
C ALA A 91 -31.89 22.10 -10.00
N ALA A 92 -32.87 21.90 -10.89
CA ALA A 92 -33.18 20.61 -11.51
C ALA A 92 -32.60 20.57 -12.92
N LEU A 93 -32.00 19.45 -13.29
CA LEU A 93 -31.36 19.27 -14.60
C LEU A 93 -32.26 18.47 -15.55
N ASN A 94 -32.19 18.82 -16.83
CA ASN A 94 -32.82 18.06 -17.92
C ASN A 94 -34.33 17.83 -17.72
N ASP A 95 -35.01 18.85 -17.20
CA ASP A 95 -36.45 18.84 -16.95
C ASP A 95 -36.94 17.70 -16.03
N SER A 96 -36.05 17.14 -15.21
CA SER A 96 -36.30 16.00 -14.31
C SER A 96 -35.68 16.21 -12.93
N TRP A 97 -36.17 15.45 -11.94
CA TRP A 97 -35.56 15.37 -10.61
C TRP A 97 -34.40 14.38 -10.54
N ASP A 98 -34.12 13.61 -11.60
CA ASP A 98 -33.06 12.58 -11.60
C ASP A 98 -31.66 13.16 -11.30
N GLY A 99 -31.40 14.39 -11.75
CA GLY A 99 -30.24 15.18 -11.37
C GLY A 99 -30.69 16.54 -10.86
N ASN A 100 -30.55 16.79 -9.55
CA ASN A 100 -30.86 18.10 -8.97
C ASN A 100 -29.87 18.45 -7.88
N TYR A 101 -29.59 19.74 -7.74
CA TYR A 101 -28.63 20.27 -6.80
C TYR A 101 -29.29 21.32 -5.90
N GLY A 102 -29.02 21.19 -4.61
CA GLY A 102 -29.54 22.07 -3.58
C GLY A 102 -28.42 22.76 -2.83
N LEU A 103 -28.68 23.06 -1.56
CA LEU A 103 -27.75 23.73 -0.67
C LEU A 103 -26.39 23.02 -0.65
N HIS A 104 -25.32 23.82 -0.76
CA HIS A 104 -23.92 23.38 -0.80
C HIS A 104 -23.56 22.46 -1.99
N ALA A 105 -24.15 22.71 -3.16
CA ALA A 105 -23.92 21.95 -4.39
C ALA A 105 -24.17 20.44 -4.25
N ALA A 106 -24.94 20.03 -3.22
CA ALA A 106 -25.17 18.63 -2.94
C ALA A 106 -26.19 18.04 -3.92
N LEU A 107 -25.84 16.93 -4.54
CA LEU A 107 -26.77 16.12 -5.34
C LEU A 107 -27.93 15.66 -4.45
N ASN A 108 -29.17 15.94 -4.86
CA ASN A 108 -30.36 15.75 -4.06
C ASN A 108 -30.31 16.47 -2.69
N GLY A 109 -29.55 17.56 -2.61
CA GLY A 109 -29.29 18.33 -1.38
C GLY A 109 -30.52 18.97 -0.75
N ALA A 110 -30.35 19.70 0.34
CA ALA A 110 -31.45 20.46 0.95
C ALA A 110 -31.94 21.59 0.02
N ASN A 111 -33.16 22.08 0.20
CA ASN A 111 -33.64 23.26 -0.53
C ASN A 111 -32.90 24.51 -0.06
N ILE A 112 -32.69 25.47 -0.97
CA ILE A 112 -32.01 26.73 -0.71
C ILE A 112 -33.04 27.80 -0.35
N PRO A 113 -32.94 28.45 0.83
CA PRO A 113 -33.83 29.52 1.22
C PRO A 113 -33.47 30.83 0.51
N LEU A 114 -34.50 31.61 0.16
CA LEU A 114 -34.41 32.97 -0.36
C LEU A 114 -35.49 33.81 0.32
N THR A 115 -35.13 34.92 0.96
CA THR A 115 -36.11 35.82 1.61
C THR A 115 -36.05 37.20 1.00
N LEU A 116 -37.19 37.71 0.54
CA LEU A 116 -37.31 39.03 -0.06
C LEU A 116 -38.21 39.93 0.80
N ALA A 117 -37.70 41.11 1.16
CA ALA A 117 -38.45 42.09 1.95
C ALA A 117 -39.30 43.04 1.11
N ALA A 118 -39.00 43.15 -0.19
CA ALA A 118 -39.73 43.95 -1.17
C ALA A 118 -39.62 43.30 -2.56
N ASN A 119 -40.38 43.81 -3.53
CA ASN A 119 -40.22 43.41 -4.92
C ASN A 119 -38.76 43.63 -5.35
N ALA A 120 -38.10 42.58 -5.83
CA ALA A 120 -36.70 42.64 -6.23
C ALA A 120 -36.47 41.85 -7.52
N SER A 121 -35.52 42.32 -8.34
CA SER A 121 -34.95 41.48 -9.38
C SER A 121 -33.94 40.54 -8.72
N VAL A 122 -34.18 39.24 -8.85
CA VAL A 122 -33.31 38.18 -8.34
C VAL A 122 -32.68 37.49 -9.54
N LYS A 123 -31.35 37.50 -9.58
CA LYS A 123 -30.56 36.80 -10.59
C LYS A 123 -30.04 35.49 -9.98
N PHE A 124 -30.29 34.39 -10.67
CA PHE A 124 -29.89 33.05 -10.29
C PHE A 124 -28.73 32.59 -11.17
N TYR A 125 -27.84 31.80 -10.58
CA TYR A 125 -26.64 31.29 -11.23
C TYR A 125 -26.55 29.80 -10.96
N TYR A 126 -26.12 29.04 -11.98
CA TYR A 126 -25.72 27.66 -11.84
C TYR A 126 -24.45 27.41 -12.64
N ASP A 127 -23.43 26.93 -11.93
CA ASP A 127 -22.21 26.40 -12.54
C ASP A 127 -22.31 24.89 -12.66
N ASP A 128 -22.18 24.36 -13.87
CA ASP A 128 -22.20 22.91 -14.11
C ASP A 128 -20.92 22.25 -13.58
N ALA A 129 -19.78 22.95 -13.56
CA ALA A 129 -18.51 22.37 -13.13
C ALA A 129 -18.47 22.10 -11.62
N THR A 130 -19.03 22.99 -10.79
CA THR A 130 -19.10 22.80 -9.34
C THR A 130 -20.49 22.38 -8.85
N HIS A 131 -21.47 22.30 -9.74
CA HIS A 131 -22.90 22.13 -9.44
C HIS A 131 -23.47 23.12 -8.43
N TRP A 132 -22.83 24.28 -8.29
CA TRP A 132 -23.25 25.27 -7.31
C TRP A 132 -24.34 26.13 -7.92
N VAL A 133 -25.51 26.12 -7.28
CA VAL A 133 -26.64 27.00 -7.59
C VAL A 133 -26.77 28.04 -6.48
N THR A 134 -26.96 29.30 -6.85
CA THR A 134 -27.19 30.38 -5.90
C THR A 134 -27.92 31.57 -6.54
N ASP A 135 -28.16 32.61 -5.75
CA ASP A 135 -28.78 33.86 -6.14
C ASP A 135 -28.06 35.07 -5.54
N ASN A 136 -28.23 36.25 -6.15
CA ASN A 136 -27.56 37.49 -5.75
C ASN A 136 -28.12 38.18 -4.50
N HIS A 137 -29.08 37.58 -3.78
CA HIS A 137 -29.61 38.11 -2.52
C HIS A 137 -29.15 37.27 -1.32
N SER A 138 -29.07 35.95 -1.51
CA SER A 138 -28.72 34.98 -0.48
C SER A 138 -27.20 34.74 -0.39
N SER A 139 -26.45 35.07 -1.45
CA SER A 139 -25.00 34.92 -1.52
C SER A 139 -24.32 36.17 -2.06
N VAL A 140 -23.02 36.29 -1.76
CA VAL A 140 -22.18 37.33 -2.36
C VAL A 140 -21.75 36.87 -3.74
N ILE A 141 -22.10 37.63 -4.78
CA ILE A 141 -21.60 37.38 -6.13
C ILE A 141 -20.33 38.20 -6.31
N VAL A 142 -19.17 37.54 -6.27
CA VAL A 142 -17.86 38.19 -6.37
C VAL A 142 -17.12 37.72 -7.61
N THR A 143 -16.76 38.65 -8.48
CA THR A 143 -15.86 38.42 -9.62
C THR A 143 -14.48 39.00 -9.33
N VAL A 144 -13.46 38.58 -10.07
CA VAL A 144 -12.10 39.14 -9.97
C VAL A 144 -11.68 39.77 -11.28
N PRO A 145 -12.00 41.07 -11.49
CA PRO A 145 -11.53 41.79 -12.65
C PRO A 145 -10.05 42.09 -12.55
N GLY A 146 -9.36 41.99 -13.68
CA GLY A 146 -7.93 42.19 -13.73
C GLY A 146 -7.35 42.10 -15.13
N SER A 147 -6.04 42.29 -15.23
CA SER A 147 -5.28 42.29 -16.49
C SER A 147 -5.01 40.88 -17.05
N PHE A 148 -5.80 39.88 -16.64
CA PHE A 148 -5.62 38.45 -16.92
C PHE A 148 -6.92 37.77 -17.39
N GLN A 149 -8.02 38.52 -17.45
CA GLN A 149 -9.34 37.95 -17.67
C GLN A 149 -9.49 37.40 -19.08
N SER A 150 -8.85 38.05 -20.06
CA SER A 150 -8.86 37.58 -21.45
C SER A 150 -8.25 36.18 -21.61
N GLU A 151 -7.24 35.85 -20.81
CA GLU A 151 -6.59 34.54 -20.75
C GLU A 151 -7.50 33.45 -20.18
N LEU A 152 -8.50 33.84 -19.38
CA LEU A 152 -9.55 32.95 -18.86
C LEU A 152 -10.79 32.88 -19.77
N GLY A 153 -10.77 33.55 -20.92
CA GLY A 153 -11.84 33.52 -21.92
C GLY A 153 -12.84 34.66 -21.83
N CYS A 154 -12.60 35.68 -20.99
CA CYS A 154 -13.40 36.90 -21.03
C CYS A 154 -13.19 37.66 -22.35
N SER A 155 -14.18 38.50 -22.73
CA SER A 155 -14.08 39.31 -23.95
C SER A 155 -13.00 40.42 -23.88
N GLY A 156 -12.55 40.75 -22.68
CA GLY A 156 -11.47 41.68 -22.39
C GLY A 156 -11.08 41.64 -20.92
N ASP A 157 -10.18 42.55 -20.55
CA ASP A 157 -9.70 42.72 -19.18
C ASP A 157 -10.49 43.78 -18.41
N TRP A 158 -10.41 43.72 -17.08
CA TRP A 158 -11.07 44.65 -16.16
C TRP A 158 -12.61 44.71 -16.29
N ASP A 159 -13.22 43.60 -16.66
CA ASP A 159 -14.68 43.46 -16.77
C ASP A 159 -15.28 42.82 -15.50
N PRO A 160 -16.00 43.59 -14.65
CA PRO A 160 -16.69 43.05 -13.47
C PRO A 160 -17.82 42.10 -13.83
N GLY A 161 -18.37 42.19 -15.05
CA GLY A 161 -19.44 41.32 -15.52
C GLY A 161 -18.99 39.95 -15.97
N CYS A 162 -17.69 39.69 -16.12
CA CYS A 162 -17.22 38.41 -16.62
C CYS A 162 -17.19 37.32 -15.53
N LEU A 163 -18.14 36.38 -15.61
CA LEU A 163 -18.29 35.30 -14.63
C LEU A 163 -17.28 34.16 -14.81
N ARG A 164 -16.41 34.20 -15.84
CA ARG A 164 -15.19 33.35 -15.89
C ARG A 164 -14.30 33.53 -14.67
N THR A 165 -14.39 34.69 -14.02
CA THR A 165 -13.67 35.02 -12.78
C THR A 165 -14.57 35.01 -11.54
N TRP A 166 -15.74 34.37 -11.60
CA TRP A 166 -16.63 34.25 -10.46
C TRP A 166 -16.03 33.31 -9.40
N LEU A 167 -15.84 33.85 -8.18
CA LEU A 167 -15.40 33.08 -7.03
C LEU A 167 -16.62 32.42 -6.37
N LYS A 168 -16.47 31.14 -6.04
CA LYS A 168 -17.59 30.27 -5.63
C LYS A 168 -17.34 29.67 -4.24
N ASP A 169 -18.42 29.42 -3.49
CA ASP A 169 -18.38 28.70 -2.21
C ASP A 169 -19.38 27.53 -2.21
N PRO A 170 -19.14 26.48 -3.02
CA PRO A 170 -20.00 25.31 -3.04
C PRO A 170 -20.10 24.62 -1.67
N SER A 171 -19.11 24.79 -0.79
CA SER A 171 -19.08 24.13 0.52
C SER A 171 -19.84 24.86 1.63
N GLY A 172 -20.16 26.15 1.45
CA GLY A 172 -20.69 26.99 2.53
C GLY A 172 -19.67 27.34 3.62
N SER A 173 -18.39 27.38 3.29
CA SER A 173 -17.30 27.71 4.20
C SER A 173 -17.26 29.18 4.62
N GLY A 174 -17.93 30.06 3.86
CA GLY A 174 -17.85 31.51 4.00
C GLY A 174 -16.65 32.14 3.28
N THR A 175 -15.84 31.35 2.57
CA THR A 175 -14.74 31.83 1.71
C THR A 175 -15.02 31.43 0.27
N TYR A 176 -14.98 32.42 -0.63
CA TYR A 176 -15.29 32.25 -2.05
C TYR A 176 -13.98 32.04 -2.80
N SER A 177 -13.93 31.08 -3.72
CA SER A 177 -12.67 30.69 -4.37
C SER A 177 -12.78 30.44 -5.87
N LEU A 178 -11.67 30.65 -6.56
CA LEU A 178 -11.45 30.32 -7.97
C LEU A 178 -10.01 29.83 -8.12
N GLU A 179 -9.80 28.76 -8.87
CA GLU A 179 -8.47 28.26 -9.21
C GLU A 179 -8.32 28.17 -10.74
N THR A 180 -7.13 28.47 -11.25
CA THR A 180 -6.82 28.39 -12.68
C THR A 180 -5.35 28.03 -12.93
N THR A 181 -5.10 27.35 -14.04
CA THR A 181 -3.75 27.09 -14.61
C THR A 181 -3.64 27.67 -16.03
N ALA A 182 -4.57 28.52 -16.45
CA ALA A 182 -4.59 29.05 -17.80
C ALA A 182 -3.64 30.25 -17.98
N LEU A 183 -3.16 30.85 -16.89
CA LEU A 183 -2.34 32.05 -16.94
C LEU A 183 -0.89 31.75 -17.38
N PRO A 184 -0.36 32.48 -18.38
CA PRO A 184 1.07 32.49 -18.69
C PRO A 184 1.91 33.06 -17.55
N ALA A 185 3.23 32.84 -17.59
CA ALA A 185 4.15 33.50 -16.69
C ALA A 185 4.13 35.02 -16.92
N GLY A 186 3.97 35.80 -15.84
CA GLY A 186 3.84 37.25 -15.96
C GLY A 186 3.41 37.92 -14.66
N THR A 187 3.41 39.25 -14.67
CA THR A 187 2.88 40.08 -13.58
C THR A 187 1.52 40.61 -14.00
N TYR A 188 0.55 40.49 -13.11
CA TYR A 188 -0.86 40.81 -13.34
C TYR A 188 -1.42 41.65 -12.20
N GLU A 189 -2.54 42.31 -12.46
CA GLU A 189 -3.28 43.13 -11.51
C GLU A 189 -4.71 42.62 -11.37
N ALA A 190 -5.30 42.76 -10.17
CA ALA A 190 -6.65 42.28 -9.86
C ALA A 190 -7.37 43.12 -8.79
N LYS A 191 -8.70 43.03 -8.77
CA LYS A 191 -9.61 43.53 -7.71
C LYS A 191 -10.76 42.56 -7.49
N ALA A 192 -11.45 42.69 -6.35
CA ALA A 192 -12.75 42.03 -6.17
C ALA A 192 -13.87 43.02 -6.53
N ALA A 193 -14.80 42.60 -7.39
CA ALA A 193 -16.01 43.35 -7.73
C ALA A 193 -17.24 42.57 -7.27
N ILE A 194 -18.24 43.27 -6.71
CA ILE A 194 -19.44 42.67 -6.13
C ILE A 194 -20.64 42.92 -7.06
N ASN A 195 -21.45 41.87 -7.24
CA ASN A 195 -22.65 41.87 -8.07
C ASN A 195 -22.41 42.34 -9.50
N GLU A 196 -21.32 41.86 -10.12
CA GLU A 196 -21.01 42.07 -11.54
C GLU A 196 -20.85 43.55 -11.93
N SER A 197 -20.59 44.43 -10.96
CA SER A 197 -20.50 45.88 -11.14
C SER A 197 -19.32 46.47 -10.38
N TRP A 198 -18.89 47.66 -10.83
CA TRP A 198 -17.91 48.47 -10.10
C TRP A 198 -18.51 49.27 -8.94
N ASP A 199 -19.83 49.26 -8.76
CA ASP A 199 -20.51 50.03 -7.70
C ASP A 199 -19.99 49.68 -6.30
N GLU A 200 -19.70 48.40 -6.06
CA GLU A 200 -19.06 47.91 -4.84
C GLU A 200 -17.86 47.04 -5.23
N ASN A 201 -16.66 47.49 -4.84
CA ASN A 201 -15.42 46.81 -5.17
C ASN A 201 -14.33 47.06 -4.13
N TYR A 202 -13.39 46.13 -4.04
CA TYR A 202 -12.34 46.11 -3.04
C TYR A 202 -10.98 45.82 -3.67
N GLY A 203 -10.00 46.63 -3.30
CA GLY A 203 -8.60 46.49 -3.71
C GLY A 203 -7.73 45.93 -2.60
N ALA A 204 -6.44 46.29 -2.63
CA ALA A 204 -5.44 45.86 -1.65
C ALA A 204 -5.92 46.04 -0.20
N ASN A 205 -5.72 44.98 0.61
CA ASN A 205 -6.14 44.89 2.01
C ASN A 205 -7.65 45.02 2.26
N GLY A 206 -8.49 44.75 1.25
CA GLY A 206 -9.95 44.84 1.37
C GLY A 206 -10.46 46.28 1.48
N ALA A 207 -9.70 47.25 0.99
CA ALA A 207 -10.11 48.65 0.99
C ALA A 207 -11.17 48.92 -0.09
N PRO A 208 -12.33 49.52 0.25
CA PRO A 208 -13.34 49.93 -0.74
C PRO A 208 -12.74 50.89 -1.77
N GLY A 209 -12.85 50.57 -3.06
CA GLY A 209 -12.25 51.36 -4.14
C GLY A 209 -10.71 51.46 -4.05
N GLY A 210 -10.06 50.53 -3.36
CA GLY A 210 -8.62 50.54 -3.07
C GLY A 210 -7.72 50.39 -4.30
N ALA A 211 -6.41 50.37 -4.06
CA ALA A 211 -5.42 50.11 -5.12
C ALA A 211 -5.54 48.68 -5.66
N ASP A 212 -5.07 48.46 -6.89
CA ASP A 212 -5.05 47.14 -7.51
C ASP A 212 -4.08 46.18 -6.79
N ILE A 213 -4.42 44.89 -6.76
CA ILE A 213 -3.61 43.83 -6.16
C ILE A 213 -2.69 43.28 -7.24
N ILE A 214 -1.38 43.45 -7.07
CA ILE A 214 -0.37 42.94 -8.01
C ILE A 214 0.03 41.52 -7.60
N PHE A 215 0.03 40.58 -8.54
CA PHE A 215 0.55 39.21 -8.35
C PHE A 215 1.42 38.78 -9.52
N THR A 216 2.26 37.75 -9.33
CA THR A 216 3.16 37.24 -10.36
C THR A 216 3.03 35.74 -10.51
N VAL A 217 2.73 35.30 -11.73
CA VAL A 217 2.68 33.89 -12.12
C VAL A 217 4.11 33.45 -12.48
N PRO A 218 4.71 32.51 -11.74
CA PRO A 218 6.15 32.23 -11.83
C PRO A 218 6.56 31.46 -13.10
N THR A 219 5.68 30.60 -13.61
CA THR A 219 5.87 29.79 -14.82
C THR A 219 4.55 29.68 -15.58
N ASP A 220 4.62 29.42 -16.88
CA ASP A 220 3.42 29.17 -17.68
C ASP A 220 2.62 28.04 -17.03
N HIS A 221 1.32 28.25 -16.92
CA HIS A 221 0.37 27.30 -16.33
C HIS A 221 0.55 26.99 -14.84
N ALA A 222 1.36 27.77 -14.11
CA ALA A 222 1.38 27.67 -12.65
C ALA A 222 -0.02 27.86 -12.08
N LYS A 223 -0.38 27.05 -11.08
CA LYS A 223 -1.67 27.19 -10.39
C LYS A 223 -1.77 28.57 -9.76
N VAL A 224 -2.89 29.25 -10.02
CA VAL A 224 -3.26 30.50 -9.37
C VAL A 224 -4.59 30.29 -8.64
N ALA A 225 -4.62 30.58 -7.35
CA ALA A 225 -5.79 30.50 -6.50
C ALA A 225 -6.18 31.91 -6.02
N PHE A 226 -7.44 32.27 -6.23
CA PHE A 226 -8.07 33.49 -5.73
C PHE A 226 -9.03 33.11 -4.61
N ARG A 227 -8.95 33.81 -3.48
CA ARG A 227 -9.82 33.58 -2.31
C ARG A 227 -10.34 34.90 -1.77
N TYR A 228 -11.64 35.01 -1.58
CA TYR A 228 -12.28 36.22 -1.07
C TYR A 228 -13.07 35.91 0.21
N ASN A 229 -12.82 36.72 1.24
CA ASN A 229 -13.54 36.65 2.50
C ASN A 229 -14.48 37.86 2.63
N PRO A 230 -15.82 37.68 2.55
CA PRO A 230 -16.77 38.79 2.60
C PRO A 230 -16.78 39.59 3.89
N GLY A 231 -16.34 39.02 5.02
CA GLY A 231 -16.30 39.73 6.31
C GLY A 231 -15.14 40.71 6.42
N SER A 232 -14.03 40.45 5.73
CA SER A 232 -12.85 41.32 5.70
C SER A 232 -12.67 42.08 4.37
N HIS A 233 -13.40 41.66 3.34
CA HIS A 233 -13.28 42.10 1.95
C HIS A 233 -11.90 41.89 1.32
N VAL A 234 -11.03 41.10 1.95
CA VAL A 234 -9.70 40.79 1.42
C VAL A 234 -9.82 39.76 0.31
N LEU A 235 -9.26 40.08 -0.87
CA LEU A 235 -8.95 39.14 -1.93
C LEU A 235 -7.49 38.70 -1.79
N GLU A 236 -7.30 37.43 -1.47
CA GLU A 236 -6.01 36.76 -1.43
C GLU A 236 -5.74 36.09 -2.79
N ILE A 237 -4.53 36.26 -3.31
CA ILE A 237 -4.10 35.70 -4.60
C ILE A 237 -2.78 34.97 -4.39
N GLN A 238 -2.81 33.66 -4.62
CA GLN A 238 -1.63 32.79 -4.56
C GLN A 238 -1.29 32.31 -5.96
N ALA A 239 -0.05 32.49 -6.40
CA ALA A 239 0.42 32.06 -7.71
C ALA A 239 1.68 31.20 -7.58
N GLY A 240 1.59 29.95 -8.03
CA GLY A 240 2.56 28.89 -7.73
C GLY A 240 2.45 28.41 -6.28
N HIS A 241 3.45 27.65 -5.83
CA HIS A 241 3.43 27.03 -4.50
C HIS A 241 3.74 28.04 -3.39
N GLY A 242 4.92 28.68 -3.42
CA GLY A 242 5.24 29.86 -2.60
C GLY A 242 5.26 29.64 -1.08
N ALA A 243 5.55 30.70 -0.32
CA ALA A 243 5.56 30.66 1.15
C ALA A 243 4.27 31.30 1.71
N ASP A 244 3.30 30.48 2.05
CA ASP A 244 1.91 30.82 2.36
C ASP A 244 1.45 30.28 3.74
N ASN A 245 2.36 29.75 4.55
CA ASN A 245 2.09 28.98 5.77
C ASN A 245 1.31 27.69 5.50
N ASN A 246 1.49 27.10 4.32
CA ASN A 246 1.01 25.78 3.97
C ASN A 246 2.18 24.94 3.48
N VAL A 247 2.10 23.63 3.67
CA VAL A 247 3.09 22.71 3.09
C VAL A 247 2.32 21.82 2.15
N GLU A 248 2.64 21.88 0.86
CA GLU A 248 1.91 21.13 -0.15
C GLU A 248 2.37 19.67 -0.23
N TRP A 249 1.48 18.76 0.20
CA TRP A 249 1.80 17.36 0.40
C TRP A 249 2.20 16.62 -0.88
N ASP A 250 1.64 16.99 -2.02
CA ASP A 250 1.94 16.35 -3.31
C ASP A 250 3.38 16.61 -3.79
N GLY A 251 3.98 17.73 -3.36
CA GLY A 251 5.38 18.05 -3.61
C GLY A 251 6.35 17.20 -2.77
N LEU A 252 5.90 16.74 -1.59
CA LEU A 252 6.75 16.05 -0.62
C LEU A 252 7.11 14.63 -1.05
N ARG A 253 8.41 14.31 -1.08
CA ARG A 253 8.82 12.93 -1.40
C ARG A 253 10.16 12.52 -0.79
N HIS A 254 10.16 11.31 -0.22
CA HIS A 254 11.35 10.53 0.07
C HIS A 254 11.05 9.04 -0.14
N ASP A 255 11.95 8.34 -0.82
CA ASP A 255 11.92 6.89 -0.97
C ASP A 255 13.26 6.29 -0.55
N SER A 256 13.30 5.63 0.61
CA SER A 256 14.53 5.09 1.18
C SER A 256 15.12 3.92 0.36
N ARG A 257 14.38 3.36 -0.60
CA ARG A 257 14.89 2.33 -1.54
C ARG A 257 15.45 2.92 -2.83
N SER A 258 15.18 4.20 -3.10
CA SER A 258 15.71 4.91 -4.26
C SER A 258 17.07 5.54 -3.99
N LEU A 259 18.02 5.28 -4.89
CA LEU A 259 19.35 5.91 -4.82
C LEU A 259 19.31 7.43 -5.02
N LEU A 260 18.24 7.98 -5.61
CA LEU A 260 18.06 9.43 -5.67
C LEU A 260 17.95 10.03 -4.26
N TYR A 261 17.24 9.34 -3.36
CA TYR A 261 16.89 9.84 -2.04
C TYR A 261 17.79 9.32 -0.91
N ARG A 262 18.43 8.16 -1.11
CA ARG A 262 19.38 7.60 -0.16
C ARG A 262 20.57 6.96 -0.87
N THR A 263 21.75 7.54 -0.68
CA THR A 263 22.99 7.04 -1.30
C THR A 263 24.15 6.99 -0.30
N PRO A 264 24.83 5.83 -0.14
CA PRO A 264 24.51 4.53 -0.72
C PRO A 264 23.16 3.95 -0.22
N GLY A 265 22.56 3.05 -1.00
CA GLY A 265 21.34 2.37 -0.60
C GLY A 265 21.59 1.17 0.34
N GLY A 266 20.57 0.74 1.07
CA GLY A 266 20.63 -0.43 1.95
C GLY A 266 21.42 -0.20 3.24
N ALA A 267 21.87 -1.31 3.85
CA ALA A 267 22.78 -1.27 4.99
C ALA A 267 24.19 -0.88 4.53
N VAL A 268 24.89 -0.07 5.31
CA VAL A 268 26.23 0.44 4.97
C VAL A 268 27.26 0.06 6.04
N PRO A 269 28.54 -0.13 5.70
CA PRO A 269 29.56 -0.35 6.71
C PRO A 269 29.76 0.94 7.53
N ALA A 270 30.12 0.81 8.80
CA ALA A 270 30.56 1.94 9.61
C ALA A 270 31.64 2.77 8.89
N GLU A 271 31.69 4.07 9.19
CA GLU A 271 32.52 5.09 8.52
C GLU A 271 32.05 5.45 7.09
N THR A 272 30.95 4.86 6.61
CA THR A 272 30.34 5.23 5.31
C THR A 272 29.33 6.36 5.49
N ALA A 273 29.64 7.53 4.93
CA ALA A 273 28.70 8.63 4.88
C ALA A 273 27.48 8.28 4.01
N VAL A 274 26.28 8.57 4.50
CA VAL A 274 25.03 8.36 3.76
C VAL A 274 24.34 9.70 3.50
N LYS A 275 24.11 9.99 2.23
CA LYS A 275 23.33 11.14 1.77
C LYS A 275 21.85 10.81 1.85
N ILE A 276 21.09 11.67 2.51
CA ILE A 276 19.64 11.61 2.61
C ILE A 276 19.10 12.84 1.88
N ARG A 277 18.21 12.64 0.90
CA ARG A 277 17.51 13.73 0.20
C ARG A 277 16.02 13.73 0.47
N PHE A 278 15.41 14.88 0.29
CA PHE A 278 13.98 15.10 0.40
C PHE A 278 13.52 16.07 -0.68
N ARG A 279 12.41 15.78 -1.37
CA ARG A 279 11.84 16.64 -2.41
C ARG A 279 10.67 17.44 -1.85
N THR A 280 10.51 18.68 -2.29
CA THR A 280 9.31 19.52 -2.14
C THR A 280 8.96 20.15 -3.48
N PHE A 281 7.79 20.77 -3.61
CA PHE A 281 7.57 21.71 -4.71
C PHE A 281 8.52 22.91 -4.60
N HIS A 282 8.78 23.57 -5.73
CA HIS A 282 9.74 24.68 -5.80
C HIS A 282 9.24 25.87 -4.96
N LYS A 283 10.04 26.28 -3.98
CA LYS A 283 9.77 27.39 -3.05
C LYS A 283 8.50 27.26 -2.20
N ASP A 284 7.94 26.06 -2.10
CA ASP A 284 6.81 25.71 -1.22
C ASP A 284 7.19 25.78 0.26
N VAL A 285 8.46 25.49 0.61
CA VAL A 285 8.85 25.35 2.02
C VAL A 285 10.00 26.27 2.41
N SER A 286 9.91 26.78 3.63
CA SER A 286 10.96 27.59 4.25
C SER A 286 12.13 26.76 4.80
N ALA A 287 11.89 25.52 5.24
CA ALA A 287 12.93 24.65 5.80
C ALA A 287 12.57 23.15 5.76
N VAL A 288 13.60 22.32 5.61
CA VAL A 288 13.53 20.87 5.82
C VAL A 288 14.58 20.45 6.84
N LYS A 289 14.17 19.66 7.84
CA LYS A 289 15.04 19.05 8.84
C LYS A 289 14.88 17.53 8.86
N LEU A 290 15.97 16.85 9.15
CA LEU A 290 16.02 15.41 9.39
C LEU A 290 16.14 15.16 10.90
N ARG A 291 15.12 14.53 11.51
CA ARG A 291 15.23 13.98 12.87
C ARG A 291 15.83 12.60 12.77
N VAL A 292 16.92 12.36 13.48
CA VAL A 292 17.58 11.05 13.58
C VAL A 292 17.60 10.61 15.03
N PHE A 293 17.14 9.40 15.30
CA PHE A 293 17.25 8.71 16.58
C PHE A 293 18.36 7.66 16.50
N ASP A 294 19.29 7.74 17.44
CA ASP A 294 20.48 6.90 17.56
C ASP A 294 20.26 5.87 18.68
N LEU A 295 20.24 4.58 18.31
CA LEU A 295 20.00 3.50 19.26
C LEU A 295 21.15 3.27 20.25
N ASN A 296 22.40 3.49 19.84
CA ASN A 296 23.56 3.32 20.73
C ASN A 296 23.56 4.36 21.85
N THR A 297 23.23 5.61 21.54
CA THR A 297 23.17 6.69 22.55
C THR A 297 21.80 6.85 23.20
N ASN A 298 20.77 6.18 22.67
CA ASN A 298 19.37 6.35 23.06
C ASN A 298 18.93 7.82 23.05
N ALA A 299 19.27 8.55 21.98
CA ALA A 299 19.05 9.99 21.86
C ALA A 299 18.65 10.40 20.43
N GLN A 300 18.01 11.56 20.29
CA GLN A 300 17.66 12.14 19.00
C GLN A 300 18.40 13.44 18.72
N ALA A 301 18.69 13.69 17.44
CA ALA A 301 19.26 14.92 16.93
C ALA A 301 18.45 15.43 15.72
N LEU A 302 18.48 16.74 15.49
CA LEU A 302 17.91 17.40 14.31
C LEU A 302 19.03 17.92 13.43
N TYR A 303 19.01 17.55 12.17
CA TYR A 303 19.94 18.02 11.15
C TYR A 303 19.18 18.94 10.19
N SER A 304 19.65 20.17 10.01
CA SER A 304 19.20 20.99 8.90
C SER A 304 19.61 20.33 7.58
N MET A 305 18.74 20.41 6.58
CA MET A 305 19.02 19.96 5.23
C MET A 305 19.25 21.16 4.32
N ASP A 306 20.27 21.08 3.47
CA ASP A 306 20.65 22.15 2.54
C ASP A 306 20.04 21.90 1.16
N LEU A 307 19.75 22.95 0.38
CA LEU A 307 19.32 22.80 -1.01
C LEU A 307 20.43 22.16 -1.85
N ALA A 308 20.16 20.98 -2.38
CA ALA A 308 21.01 20.25 -3.31
C ALA A 308 20.67 20.53 -4.78
N ALA A 309 19.40 20.81 -5.08
CA ALA A 309 18.94 21.25 -6.39
C ALA A 309 17.67 22.10 -6.22
N SER A 310 17.46 23.08 -7.10
CA SER A 310 16.30 23.96 -7.02
C SER A 310 15.74 24.30 -8.39
N GLY A 311 14.41 24.41 -8.50
CA GLY A 311 13.70 24.74 -9.74
C GLY A 311 13.87 23.69 -10.83
N VAL A 312 13.97 22.41 -10.46
CA VAL A 312 14.18 21.30 -11.39
C VAL A 312 12.91 20.49 -11.57
N SER A 313 12.78 19.75 -12.67
CA SER A 313 11.62 18.88 -12.92
C SER A 313 11.32 17.95 -11.73
N CYS A 314 10.05 17.86 -11.34
CA CYS A 314 9.59 16.92 -10.32
C CYS A 314 9.67 15.44 -10.73
N TYR A 315 9.97 15.15 -12.00
CA TYR A 315 10.20 13.86 -12.68
C TYR A 315 9.05 12.83 -12.61
N GLN A 316 8.12 13.00 -11.67
CA GLN A 316 7.03 12.08 -11.40
C GLN A 316 5.91 12.27 -12.41
N THR A 317 5.34 11.16 -12.88
CA THR A 317 4.14 11.18 -13.71
C THR A 317 2.99 11.88 -12.99
N GLY A 318 2.30 12.79 -13.68
CA GLY A 318 1.27 13.65 -13.11
C GLY A 318 1.77 14.98 -12.55
N LEU A 319 3.09 15.22 -12.52
CA LEU A 319 3.72 16.47 -12.09
C LEU A 319 4.66 17.03 -13.18
N GLU A 320 4.39 16.74 -14.45
CA GLU A 320 5.27 17.12 -15.58
C GLU A 320 5.39 18.64 -15.79
N GLY A 321 4.37 19.41 -15.38
CA GLY A 321 4.39 20.87 -15.41
C GLY A 321 5.04 21.52 -14.20
N GLU A 322 5.34 20.74 -13.15
CA GLU A 322 5.78 21.28 -11.86
C GLU A 322 7.30 21.28 -11.71
N GLN A 323 7.77 22.28 -10.95
CA GLN A 323 9.15 22.38 -10.51
C GLN A 323 9.27 22.02 -9.03
N CYS A 324 10.39 21.40 -8.69
CA CYS A 324 10.68 20.89 -7.36
C CYS A 324 12.07 21.35 -6.85
N ASP A 325 12.18 21.41 -5.53
CA ASP A 325 13.43 21.57 -4.81
C ASP A 325 13.83 20.25 -4.14
N TYR A 326 15.14 20.00 -4.05
CA TYR A 326 15.71 18.84 -3.36
C TYR A 326 16.63 19.31 -2.25
N TYR A 327 16.30 18.92 -1.02
CA TYR A 327 17.12 19.15 0.16
C TYR A 327 17.98 17.92 0.44
N GLU A 328 19.20 18.09 0.95
CA GLU A 328 20.15 17.02 1.27
C GLU A 328 20.82 17.25 2.64
N THR A 329 21.10 16.16 3.34
CA THR A 329 22.08 16.14 4.44
C THR A 329 22.89 14.85 4.40
N SER A 330 24.06 14.81 5.05
CA SER A 330 24.94 13.64 5.10
C SER A 330 25.15 13.16 6.53
N LEU A 331 24.93 11.88 6.78
CA LEU A 331 25.16 11.24 8.08
C LEU A 331 26.51 10.51 8.07
N ALA A 332 27.40 10.83 9.01
CA ALA A 332 28.79 10.35 9.04
C ALA A 332 28.98 8.92 9.58
N ASN A 333 27.97 8.33 10.23
CA ASN A 333 27.86 6.91 10.61
C ASN A 333 29.15 6.25 11.16
N ALA A 334 29.78 6.86 12.17
CA ALA A 334 31.13 6.48 12.62
C ALA A 334 31.27 5.06 13.21
N ALA A 335 30.20 4.44 13.68
CA ALA A 335 30.23 3.12 14.32
C ALA A 335 29.00 2.28 13.94
N PRO A 336 29.06 0.94 14.09
CA PRO A 336 27.90 0.09 13.88
C PRO A 336 26.71 0.52 14.73
N ASN A 337 25.55 0.70 14.11
CA ASN A 337 24.36 1.27 14.74
C ASN A 337 23.11 0.98 13.88
N ASN A 338 21.94 1.18 14.48
CA ASN A 338 20.68 1.32 13.76
C ASN A 338 20.14 2.74 14.02
N LEU A 339 20.13 3.56 12.97
CA LEU A 339 19.59 4.91 13.00
C LEU A 339 18.16 4.91 12.47
N TRP A 340 17.28 5.67 13.12
CA TRP A 340 15.89 5.82 12.74
C TRP A 340 15.60 7.28 12.41
N TYR A 341 15.17 7.57 11.18
CA TYR A 341 14.99 8.96 10.75
C TYR A 341 13.62 9.27 10.17
N ARG A 342 13.23 10.55 10.29
CA ARG A 342 12.03 11.13 9.66
C ARG A 342 12.25 12.61 9.37
N PHE A 343 11.40 13.19 8.53
CA PHE A 343 11.52 14.57 8.10
C PHE A 343 10.54 15.47 8.83
N LEU A 344 10.98 16.70 9.10
CA LEU A 344 10.16 17.82 9.53
C LEU A 344 10.26 18.87 8.44
N VAL A 345 9.12 19.23 7.87
CA VAL A 345 9.01 20.15 6.74
C VAL A 345 8.20 21.35 7.21
N THR A 346 8.75 22.54 7.07
CA THR A 346 8.16 23.77 7.62
C THR A 346 7.99 24.81 6.53
N ASP A 347 6.80 25.39 6.46
CA ASP A 347 6.57 26.67 5.78
C ASP A 347 5.92 27.67 6.75
N GLY A 348 6.61 28.79 6.98
CA GLY A 348 6.24 29.79 7.98
C GLY A 348 5.89 29.17 9.34
N THR A 349 4.61 29.21 9.70
CA THR A 349 4.04 28.71 10.95
C THR A 349 3.57 27.26 10.88
N LYS A 350 3.45 26.67 9.69
CA LYS A 350 3.01 25.29 9.47
C LYS A 350 4.20 24.34 9.49
N THR A 351 4.05 23.21 10.18
CA THR A 351 5.02 22.11 10.12
C THR A 351 4.29 20.79 9.86
N VAL A 352 4.80 20.03 8.90
CA VAL A 352 4.35 18.70 8.50
C VAL A 352 5.49 17.70 8.74
N TYR A 353 5.13 16.46 9.06
CA TYR A 353 6.07 15.36 9.26
C TYR A 353 5.99 14.41 8.07
N TYR A 354 7.12 13.84 7.66
CA TYR A 354 7.14 12.81 6.62
C TYR A 354 7.95 11.60 7.08
N ALA A 355 7.35 10.42 7.03
CA ALA A 355 7.90 9.19 7.59
C ALA A 355 7.48 7.96 6.76
N ASP A 356 7.97 6.78 7.12
CA ASP A 356 7.62 5.51 6.46
C ASP A 356 6.11 5.26 6.52
N ASN A 357 5.52 4.87 5.38
CA ASN A 357 4.08 4.68 5.25
C ASN A 357 3.65 3.20 5.38
N THR A 358 4.57 2.31 5.73
CA THR A 358 4.32 0.88 5.89
C THR A 358 4.12 0.51 7.37
N PRO A 359 3.17 -0.37 7.71
CA PRO A 359 3.05 -0.90 9.07
C PRO A 359 4.28 -1.71 9.52
N ALA A 360 5.02 -2.27 8.57
CA ALA A 360 6.19 -3.10 8.82
C ALA A 360 7.48 -2.29 9.07
N LEU A 361 7.49 -0.99 8.74
CA LEU A 361 8.66 -0.12 8.81
C LEU A 361 9.86 -0.68 8.02
N ASP A 362 9.59 -1.27 6.86
CA ASP A 362 10.57 -1.93 6.00
C ASP A 362 11.16 -1.01 4.91
N GLY A 363 10.88 0.29 4.99
CA GLY A 363 11.35 1.32 4.06
C GLY A 363 10.53 1.40 2.77
N GLY A 364 11.06 2.13 1.80
CA GLY A 364 10.34 2.54 0.59
C GLY A 364 9.87 3.98 0.66
N LEU A 365 8.74 4.26 0.01
CA LEU A 365 8.10 5.57 -0.04
C LEU A 365 7.54 5.95 1.33
N GLY A 366 7.59 7.23 1.68
CA GLY A 366 6.90 7.72 2.88
C GLY A 366 5.54 8.35 2.63
N ALA A 367 4.98 8.91 3.69
CA ALA A 367 3.77 9.71 3.64
C ALA A 367 3.86 10.92 4.58
N PRO A 368 3.22 12.04 4.23
CA PRO A 368 3.09 13.20 5.09
C PRO A 368 2.05 12.97 6.20
N SER A 369 2.18 13.74 7.28
CA SER A 369 1.21 13.82 8.38
C SER A 369 1.29 15.17 9.08
N ASP A 370 0.14 15.71 9.47
CA ASP A 370 0.05 16.88 10.34
C ASP A 370 0.49 16.60 11.78
N GLN A 371 0.45 15.33 12.19
CA GLN A 371 0.80 14.91 13.54
C GLN A 371 2.18 14.27 13.55
N VAL A 372 2.83 14.34 14.71
CA VAL A 372 4.06 13.61 14.93
C VAL A 372 3.77 12.12 14.83
N VAL A 373 4.22 11.50 13.75
CA VAL A 373 4.29 10.05 13.57
C VAL A 373 5.73 9.59 13.76
N ASP A 374 5.92 8.48 14.48
CA ASP A 374 7.26 7.92 14.75
C ASP A 374 7.59 6.68 13.90
N ASN A 375 6.87 6.51 12.79
CA ASN A 375 7.12 5.49 11.76
C ASN A 375 8.41 5.82 10.97
N SER A 376 9.55 5.79 11.64
CA SER A 376 10.82 6.26 11.10
C SER A 376 11.40 5.27 10.08
N PHE A 377 12.12 5.77 9.09
CA PHE A 377 12.92 4.96 8.18
C PHE A 377 14.16 4.41 8.90
N ALA A 378 14.50 3.15 8.66
CA ALA A 378 15.70 2.53 9.22
C ALA A 378 16.93 2.72 8.32
N LEU A 379 18.07 3.07 8.93
CA LEU A 379 19.42 3.03 8.36
C LEU A 379 20.31 2.14 9.22
N MET A 380 20.64 0.97 8.69
CA MET A 380 21.51 0.00 9.35
C MET A 380 22.97 0.26 8.97
N VAL A 381 23.81 0.44 10.00
CA VAL A 381 25.25 0.60 9.89
C VAL A 381 25.92 -0.61 10.51
N TYR A 382 26.64 -1.41 9.72
CA TYR A 382 27.20 -2.69 10.18
C TYR A 382 28.73 -2.62 10.41
N ASP A 383 29.25 -3.54 11.21
CA ASP A 383 30.71 -3.69 11.42
C ASP A 383 31.38 -4.01 10.07
N PRO A 384 32.34 -3.20 9.57
CA PRO A 384 33.05 -3.47 8.31
C PRO A 384 33.74 -4.84 8.26
N LYS A 385 34.00 -5.47 9.41
CA LYS A 385 34.55 -6.83 9.52
C LYS A 385 33.51 -7.92 9.37
N PHE A 386 32.22 -7.60 9.44
CA PHE A 386 31.15 -8.55 9.21
C PHE A 386 31.13 -8.96 7.73
N THR A 387 31.30 -10.26 7.49
CA THR A 387 31.26 -10.83 6.14
C THR A 387 30.17 -11.87 6.04
N THR A 388 29.40 -11.81 4.96
CA THR A 388 28.51 -12.90 4.55
C THR A 388 29.22 -13.81 3.53
N PRO A 389 28.84 -15.10 3.42
CA PRO A 389 29.39 -15.96 2.38
C PRO A 389 29.13 -15.34 1.00
N LYS A 390 30.20 -15.03 0.24
CA LYS A 390 30.07 -14.31 -1.05
C LYS A 390 29.09 -14.94 -2.03
N TRP A 391 28.93 -16.27 -1.99
CA TRP A 391 27.99 -16.98 -2.86
C TRP A 391 26.52 -16.66 -2.56
N SER A 392 26.17 -16.25 -1.34
CA SER A 392 24.77 -16.03 -0.94
C SER A 392 24.20 -14.74 -1.51
N GLN A 393 25.05 -13.75 -1.84
CA GLN A 393 24.64 -12.44 -2.35
C GLN A 393 23.95 -12.53 -3.72
N ASN A 394 24.27 -13.56 -4.51
CA ASN A 394 23.69 -13.80 -5.84
C ASN A 394 22.92 -15.13 -5.91
N ALA A 395 22.50 -15.66 -4.76
CA ALA A 395 21.86 -16.96 -4.70
C ALA A 395 20.43 -16.91 -5.24
N ILE A 396 20.12 -17.84 -6.14
CA ILE A 396 18.75 -18.20 -6.53
C ILE A 396 18.40 -19.47 -5.76
N ILE A 397 17.60 -19.30 -4.70
CA ILE A 397 17.24 -20.36 -3.76
C ILE A 397 15.95 -21.03 -4.21
N TYR A 398 15.96 -22.36 -4.31
CA TYR A 398 14.77 -23.17 -4.56
C TYR A 398 14.48 -24.04 -3.33
N GLN A 399 13.35 -23.80 -2.67
CA GLN A 399 12.93 -24.61 -1.53
C GLN A 399 12.32 -25.94 -2.01
N ILE A 400 12.75 -27.05 -1.41
CA ILE A 400 12.22 -28.39 -1.68
C ILE A 400 11.61 -28.95 -0.40
N PHE A 401 10.32 -29.28 -0.46
CA PHE A 401 9.66 -30.19 0.46
C PHE A 401 9.83 -31.63 -0.07
N PRO A 402 10.71 -32.46 0.51
CA PRO A 402 11.19 -33.70 -0.12
C PRO A 402 10.08 -34.65 -0.57
N ASP A 403 9.14 -34.96 0.32
CA ASP A 403 8.06 -35.93 0.09
C ASP A 403 7.14 -35.54 -1.09
N ARG A 404 7.08 -34.24 -1.43
CA ARG A 404 6.20 -33.69 -2.48
C ARG A 404 6.94 -33.26 -3.75
N PHE A 405 8.26 -33.47 -3.83
CA PHE A 405 9.03 -33.06 -5.00
C PHE A 405 9.07 -34.12 -6.10
N ARG A 406 9.59 -35.32 -5.79
CA ARG A 406 9.61 -36.44 -6.74
C ARG A 406 9.97 -37.75 -6.03
N ASN A 407 9.22 -38.81 -6.30
CA ASN A 407 9.58 -40.18 -5.90
C ASN A 407 10.63 -40.77 -6.85
N GLY A 408 11.84 -40.99 -6.35
CA GLY A 408 12.96 -41.60 -7.07
C GLY A 408 13.19 -43.08 -6.77
N THR A 409 12.71 -43.59 -5.62
CA THR A 409 12.98 -44.93 -5.10
C THR A 409 11.77 -45.58 -4.43
N LYS A 410 10.89 -46.24 -5.17
CA LYS A 410 9.68 -46.87 -4.57
C LYS A 410 9.90 -47.87 -3.43
N SER A 411 11.11 -48.40 -3.24
CA SER A 411 11.40 -49.36 -2.16
C SER A 411 11.50 -48.74 -0.77
N ASN A 412 11.67 -47.41 -0.65
CA ASN A 412 11.68 -46.70 0.63
C ASN A 412 10.36 -45.96 0.91
N ASP A 413 9.35 -46.12 0.05
CA ASP A 413 8.02 -45.54 0.25
C ASP A 413 7.42 -46.02 1.60
N PRO A 414 6.93 -45.10 2.45
CA PRO A 414 6.21 -45.45 3.66
C PRO A 414 5.00 -46.32 3.35
N LYS A 415 4.76 -47.34 4.18
CA LYS A 415 3.59 -48.21 4.02
C LYS A 415 2.44 -47.67 4.86
N SER A 416 1.24 -47.60 4.27
CA SER A 416 0.03 -47.26 5.01
C SER A 416 -0.17 -48.20 6.20
N GLY A 417 -0.49 -47.64 7.38
CA GLY A 417 -0.67 -48.40 8.62
C GLY A 417 0.61 -48.59 9.44
N MET A 418 1.78 -48.13 8.99
CA MET A 418 2.96 -48.06 9.85
C MET A 418 2.70 -47.09 11.01
N ALA A 419 2.98 -47.52 12.24
CA ALA A 419 2.80 -46.69 13.43
C ALA A 419 3.76 -45.49 13.39
N GLN A 420 3.20 -44.28 13.50
CA GLN A 420 3.94 -43.01 13.62
C GLN A 420 3.29 -42.22 14.75
N TYR A 421 3.84 -42.34 15.97
CA TYR A 421 3.15 -41.94 17.19
C TYR A 421 1.77 -42.62 17.34
N ASP A 422 0.76 -41.82 17.71
CA ASP A 422 -0.65 -42.19 17.89
C ASP A 422 -1.42 -42.25 16.56
N ASP A 423 -0.82 -41.84 15.44
CA ASP A 423 -1.46 -41.70 14.13
C ASP A 423 -0.74 -42.51 13.03
N PRO A 424 -1.31 -43.61 12.52
CA PRO A 424 -0.63 -44.43 11.52
C PRO A 424 -0.44 -43.69 10.18
N ALA A 425 0.68 -43.94 9.53
CA ALA A 425 1.02 -43.36 8.23
C ALA A 425 -0.02 -43.70 7.14
N ILE A 426 -0.22 -42.77 6.20
CA ILE A 426 -1.10 -42.92 5.04
C ILE A 426 -0.29 -42.63 3.78
N PHE A 427 -0.14 -43.62 2.90
CA PHE A 427 0.46 -43.42 1.60
C PHE A 427 -0.58 -42.99 0.56
N LEU A 428 -0.32 -41.89 -0.15
CA LEU A 428 -1.22 -41.31 -1.13
C LEU A 428 -0.63 -41.34 -2.55
N PRO A 429 -1.45 -41.62 -3.58
CA PRO A 429 -1.02 -41.48 -4.97
C PRO A 429 -0.64 -40.03 -5.32
N TRP A 430 0.37 -39.86 -6.16
CA TRP A 430 0.79 -38.55 -6.68
C TRP A 430 -0.38 -37.78 -7.30
N GLY A 431 -0.49 -36.49 -7.00
CA GLY A 431 -1.60 -35.63 -7.44
C GLY A 431 -2.87 -35.70 -6.57
N SER A 432 -2.90 -36.55 -5.54
CA SER A 432 -3.95 -36.50 -4.51
C SER A 432 -3.85 -35.21 -3.69
N LEU A 433 -4.98 -34.74 -3.18
CA LEU A 433 -5.00 -33.67 -2.19
C LEU A 433 -4.39 -34.16 -0.87
N PRO A 434 -3.48 -33.39 -0.24
CA PRO A 434 -2.87 -33.74 1.03
C PRO A 434 -3.84 -33.57 2.20
N GLU A 435 -3.50 -34.17 3.34
CA GLU A 435 -4.19 -33.93 4.62
C GLU A 435 -4.10 -32.42 4.98
N GLY A 436 -5.21 -31.83 5.44
CA GLY A 436 -5.30 -30.42 5.82
C GLY A 436 -5.61 -29.45 4.67
N TYR A 437 -5.73 -29.91 3.42
CA TYR A 437 -6.05 -29.06 2.26
C TYR A 437 -7.28 -28.17 2.49
N CYS A 438 -8.35 -28.74 3.04
CA CYS A 438 -9.62 -28.03 3.25
C CYS A 438 -9.58 -26.98 4.37
N ARG A 439 -8.53 -26.96 5.21
CA ARG A 439 -8.37 -25.92 6.23
C ARG A 439 -7.97 -24.57 5.64
N ASN A 440 -7.12 -24.60 4.61
CA ASN A 440 -6.49 -23.40 4.06
C ASN A 440 -7.09 -22.95 2.73
N TYR A 441 -7.73 -23.84 1.96
CA TYR A 441 -8.06 -23.57 0.55
C TYR A 441 -9.51 -23.81 0.15
N ALA A 442 -10.35 -24.39 1.02
CA ALA A 442 -11.80 -24.49 0.79
C ALA A 442 -12.52 -23.39 1.58
N ASP A 443 -13.55 -22.77 0.99
CA ASP A 443 -14.43 -21.89 1.75
C ASP A 443 -15.10 -22.69 2.88
N GLY A 444 -15.40 -22.04 4.02
CA GLY A 444 -16.03 -22.70 5.16
C GLY A 444 -17.44 -23.24 4.89
N SER A 445 -17.96 -23.09 3.66
CA SER A 445 -19.28 -23.52 3.21
C SER A 445 -19.28 -24.75 2.31
N THR A 446 -18.12 -25.21 1.83
CA THR A 446 -18.03 -26.40 0.98
C THR A 446 -17.92 -27.64 1.84
N ASN A 447 -18.88 -28.57 1.66
CA ASN A 447 -18.83 -29.92 2.23
C ASN A 447 -17.53 -30.63 1.81
N CYS A 448 -16.46 -30.45 2.57
CA CYS A 448 -15.25 -31.24 2.46
C CYS A 448 -15.24 -32.24 3.61
N PRO A 449 -15.96 -33.38 3.50
CA PRO A 449 -16.00 -34.38 4.55
C PRO A 449 -14.62 -35.00 4.76
N TRP A 450 -14.41 -35.47 6.01
CA TRP A 450 -13.29 -36.27 6.48
C TRP A 450 -12.83 -37.31 5.45
N ARG A 451 -11.84 -36.95 4.63
CA ARG A 451 -11.33 -37.86 3.59
C ARG A 451 -10.54 -39.02 4.19
N PHE A 452 -9.91 -38.78 5.34
CA PHE A 452 -8.95 -39.69 5.96
C PHE A 452 -9.36 -40.16 7.37
N ASP A 453 -10.55 -39.79 7.85
CA ASP A 453 -11.14 -40.30 9.11
C ASP A 453 -12.51 -40.93 8.81
N THR A 454 -12.58 -42.26 8.85
CA THR A 454 -13.80 -43.00 8.51
C THR A 454 -14.79 -43.12 9.68
N THR A 455 -14.42 -42.69 10.89
CA THR A 455 -15.23 -42.77 12.12
C THR A 455 -14.80 -41.67 13.10
N PRO A 456 -15.08 -40.39 12.81
CA PRO A 456 -14.69 -39.30 13.69
C PRO A 456 -15.49 -39.37 15.01
N PRO A 457 -14.87 -39.14 16.19
CA PRO A 457 -15.60 -39.03 17.44
C PRO A 457 -16.59 -37.86 17.44
N GLU A 458 -17.64 -37.93 18.25
CA GLU A 458 -18.74 -36.93 18.27
C GLU A 458 -18.27 -35.53 18.71
N SER A 459 -17.13 -35.45 19.40
CA SER A 459 -16.44 -34.22 19.81
C SER A 459 -15.42 -33.68 18.81
N SER A 460 -15.24 -34.35 17.67
CA SER A 460 -14.20 -34.00 16.69
C SER A 460 -14.56 -32.67 16.01
N PRO A 461 -13.61 -31.73 15.89
CA PRO A 461 -13.88 -30.41 15.30
C PRO A 461 -14.39 -30.54 13.86
N THR A 462 -15.19 -29.60 13.37
CA THR A 462 -15.74 -29.61 11.99
C THR A 462 -14.68 -29.52 10.87
N LYS A 463 -13.39 -29.53 11.22
CA LYS A 463 -12.24 -29.37 10.33
C LYS A 463 -11.16 -30.41 10.65
N GLU A 464 -10.50 -30.89 9.61
CA GLU A 464 -9.36 -31.81 9.71
C GLU A 464 -8.17 -31.19 10.47
N ASN A 465 -7.61 -31.95 11.43
CA ASN A 465 -6.44 -31.58 12.22
C ASN A 465 -5.13 -31.95 11.50
N PRO A 466 -4.02 -31.21 11.71
CA PRO A 466 -2.77 -31.47 11.01
C PRO A 466 -2.04 -32.61 11.73
N ARG A 467 -2.11 -33.84 11.21
CA ARG A 467 -1.46 -35.00 11.85
C ARG A 467 -0.10 -35.30 11.25
N GLY A 468 0.19 -34.76 10.06
CA GLY A 468 1.50 -34.91 9.41
C GLY A 468 1.80 -36.34 8.97
N ARG A 469 0.77 -37.18 8.82
CA ARG A 469 0.90 -38.63 8.59
C ARG A 469 0.77 -39.05 7.12
N ASP A 470 0.50 -38.12 6.21
CA ASP A 470 0.32 -38.43 4.78
C ASP A 470 1.64 -38.33 3.98
N TYR A 471 1.93 -39.34 3.17
CA TYR A 471 3.16 -39.45 2.39
C TYR A 471 2.89 -39.71 0.92
N PHE A 472 3.73 -39.14 0.07
CA PHE A 472 3.66 -39.28 -1.39
C PHE A 472 4.91 -39.97 -1.98
N GLY A 473 5.91 -40.24 -1.15
CA GLY A 473 7.11 -41.03 -1.48
C GLY A 473 8.22 -40.23 -2.15
N GLY A 474 8.18 -38.90 -2.08
CA GLY A 474 9.28 -38.07 -2.57
C GLY A 474 10.55 -38.25 -1.73
N ASP A 475 11.71 -38.36 -2.38
CA ASP A 475 12.96 -38.78 -1.73
C ASP A 475 14.22 -38.08 -2.30
N LEU A 476 15.38 -38.29 -1.66
CA LEU A 476 16.64 -37.64 -2.05
C LEU A 476 17.13 -38.09 -3.43
N LYS A 477 16.88 -39.34 -3.81
CA LYS A 477 17.18 -39.82 -5.17
C LYS A 477 16.32 -39.08 -6.19
N GLY A 478 15.06 -38.81 -5.88
CA GLY A 478 14.14 -38.07 -6.72
C GLY A 478 14.62 -36.65 -6.99
N VAL A 479 15.20 -36.00 -5.99
CA VAL A 479 15.87 -34.70 -6.18
C VAL A 479 17.11 -34.84 -7.04
N THR A 480 17.95 -35.85 -6.79
CA THR A 480 19.16 -36.13 -7.58
C THR A 480 18.83 -36.28 -9.07
N ASP A 481 17.78 -37.05 -9.40
CA ASP A 481 17.30 -37.27 -10.76
C ASP A 481 16.79 -35.99 -11.46
N LYS A 482 16.62 -34.88 -10.72
CA LYS A 482 16.08 -33.60 -11.22
C LYS A 482 17.05 -32.43 -11.08
N LEU A 483 18.30 -32.66 -10.70
CA LEU A 483 19.30 -31.59 -10.61
C LEU A 483 19.53 -30.88 -11.94
N ASP A 484 19.45 -31.58 -13.08
CA ASP A 484 19.57 -30.95 -14.41
C ASP A 484 18.39 -30.00 -14.69
N TYR A 485 17.19 -30.36 -14.25
CA TYR A 485 16.02 -29.47 -14.34
C TYR A 485 16.24 -28.20 -13.51
N LEU A 486 16.69 -28.33 -12.25
CA LEU A 486 16.96 -27.19 -11.38
C LEU A 486 18.08 -26.31 -11.93
N LYS A 487 19.13 -26.91 -12.50
CA LYS A 487 20.21 -26.19 -13.15
C LYS A 487 19.71 -25.37 -14.35
N ASN A 488 18.89 -25.97 -15.21
CA ASN A 488 18.31 -25.30 -16.37
C ASN A 488 17.37 -24.15 -16.00
N LEU A 489 16.71 -24.24 -14.83
CA LEU A 489 15.91 -23.14 -14.28
C LEU A 489 16.76 -21.97 -13.76
N GLY A 490 18.07 -22.18 -13.54
CA GLY A 490 18.99 -21.17 -13.01
C GLY A 490 19.21 -21.26 -11.49
N VAL A 491 18.71 -22.31 -10.83
CA VAL A 491 18.89 -22.51 -9.38
C VAL A 491 20.36 -22.66 -9.04
N THR A 492 20.80 -21.95 -7.99
CA THR A 492 22.17 -22.04 -7.46
C THR A 492 22.22 -22.62 -6.06
N VAL A 493 21.09 -22.65 -5.35
CA VAL A 493 20.98 -23.19 -3.98
C VAL A 493 19.66 -23.94 -3.84
N ILE A 494 19.71 -25.14 -3.30
CA ILE A 494 18.54 -25.87 -2.81
C ILE A 494 18.45 -25.65 -1.31
N TYR A 495 17.29 -25.19 -0.85
CA TYR A 495 16.93 -25.18 0.57
C TYR A 495 15.98 -26.35 0.84
N PHE A 496 16.33 -27.25 1.74
CA PHE A 496 15.48 -28.38 2.11
C PHE A 496 14.65 -28.05 3.34
N ASN A 497 13.34 -28.33 3.31
CA ASN A 497 12.63 -28.69 4.54
C ASN A 497 13.33 -29.88 5.23
N PRO A 498 13.11 -30.15 6.53
CA PRO A 498 13.91 -31.12 7.28
C PRO A 498 13.98 -32.50 6.61
N ILE A 499 15.17 -33.11 6.67
CA ILE A 499 15.47 -34.43 6.06
C ILE A 499 15.95 -35.47 7.07
N PHE A 500 16.03 -35.07 8.34
CA PHE A 500 16.45 -35.94 9.42
C PHE A 500 15.33 -36.88 9.84
N ASP A 501 15.71 -37.98 10.48
CA ASP A 501 14.81 -39.02 10.95
C ASP A 501 13.71 -38.42 11.84
N ALA A 502 12.46 -38.63 11.43
CA ALA A 502 11.28 -38.13 12.11
C ALA A 502 10.10 -39.03 11.79
N GLN A 503 9.02 -38.89 12.54
CA GLN A 503 7.81 -39.69 12.34
C GLN A 503 6.78 -38.98 11.49
N SER A 504 6.89 -37.67 11.25
CA SER A 504 5.97 -36.94 10.39
C SER A 504 6.52 -36.74 8.97
N ASN A 505 5.62 -36.38 8.06
CA ASN A 505 5.96 -36.07 6.68
C ASN A 505 6.75 -34.76 6.50
N HIS A 506 6.61 -33.83 7.45
CA HIS A 506 7.23 -32.50 7.45
C HIS A 506 8.51 -32.48 8.27
N ARG A 507 8.70 -33.47 9.15
CA ARG A 507 9.96 -33.82 9.83
C ARG A 507 10.51 -32.76 10.79
N TYR A 508 9.68 -31.78 11.17
CA TYR A 508 10.05 -30.79 12.20
C TYR A 508 10.08 -31.39 13.61
N ASP A 509 9.43 -32.53 13.79
CA ASP A 509 9.55 -33.43 14.92
C ASP A 509 10.76 -34.36 14.74
N THR A 510 11.97 -33.80 14.67
CA THR A 510 13.19 -34.61 14.46
C THR A 510 13.47 -35.53 15.65
N ALA A 511 13.55 -36.83 15.40
CA ALA A 511 13.89 -37.86 16.39
C ALA A 511 15.41 -38.08 16.50
N ASP A 512 16.12 -38.08 15.36
CA ASP A 512 17.58 -38.24 15.29
C ASP A 512 18.21 -37.32 14.22
N TYR A 513 18.87 -36.26 14.68
CA TYR A 513 19.58 -35.28 13.82
C TYR A 513 20.79 -35.85 13.06
N THR A 514 21.26 -37.05 13.43
CA THR A 514 22.46 -37.67 12.83
C THR A 514 22.11 -38.64 11.71
N ARG A 515 20.82 -38.93 11.51
CA ARG A 515 20.34 -39.91 10.54
C ARG A 515 19.42 -39.27 9.52
N ILE A 516 19.57 -39.67 8.25
CA ILE A 516 18.60 -39.35 7.21
C ILE A 516 17.34 -40.18 7.47
N ASP A 517 16.18 -39.56 7.31
CA ASP A 517 14.90 -40.23 7.39
C ASP A 517 14.83 -41.41 6.40
N PRO A 518 14.51 -42.63 6.85
CA PRO A 518 14.49 -43.81 5.99
C PRO A 518 13.57 -43.69 4.77
N ALA A 519 12.48 -42.93 4.87
CA ALA A 519 11.56 -42.69 3.75
C ALA A 519 12.16 -41.75 2.69
N LEU A 520 13.19 -40.97 3.04
CA LEU A 520 13.92 -40.13 2.09
C LEU A 520 15.17 -40.81 1.51
N GLY A 521 15.63 -41.91 2.12
CA GLY A 521 16.77 -42.70 1.67
C GLY A 521 17.83 -42.85 2.75
N THR A 522 19.10 -42.82 2.35
CA THR A 522 20.25 -43.06 3.24
C THR A 522 21.25 -41.91 3.22
N LEU A 523 22.19 -41.91 4.16
CA LEU A 523 23.33 -40.98 4.13
C LEU A 523 24.15 -41.10 2.83
N LYS A 524 24.19 -42.29 2.21
CA LYS A 524 24.83 -42.50 0.91
C LYS A 524 24.08 -41.76 -0.20
N ASP A 525 22.75 -41.78 -0.17
CA ASP A 525 21.92 -41.05 -1.14
C ASP A 525 22.10 -39.53 -0.96
N PHE A 526 22.16 -39.05 0.29
CA PHE A 526 22.46 -37.65 0.57
C PHE A 526 23.87 -37.25 0.08
N THR A 527 24.88 -38.08 0.33
CA THR A 527 26.25 -37.84 -0.14
C THR A 527 26.33 -37.80 -1.67
N LYS A 528 25.56 -38.67 -2.35
CA LYS A 528 25.45 -38.65 -3.80
C LYS A 528 24.77 -37.37 -4.29
N LEU A 529 23.66 -36.97 -3.67
CA LEU A 529 22.93 -35.75 -4.01
C LEU A 529 23.83 -34.52 -3.88
N THR A 530 24.54 -34.36 -2.76
CA THR A 530 25.43 -33.21 -2.52
C THR A 530 26.58 -33.16 -3.52
N THR A 531 27.17 -34.31 -3.85
CA THR A 531 28.23 -34.43 -4.87
C THR A 531 27.70 -34.03 -6.26
N GLU A 532 26.56 -34.57 -6.67
CA GLU A 532 25.96 -34.27 -7.97
C GLU A 532 25.46 -32.83 -8.09
N ALA A 533 24.95 -32.26 -7.00
CA ALA A 533 24.58 -30.85 -6.92
C ALA A 533 25.81 -29.95 -7.05
N GLN A 534 26.88 -30.26 -6.33
CA GLN A 534 28.14 -29.53 -6.41
C GLN A 534 28.73 -29.56 -7.83
N ASN A 535 28.70 -30.71 -8.52
CA ASN A 535 29.14 -30.84 -9.92
C ASN A 535 28.37 -29.90 -10.88
N ARG A 536 27.17 -29.46 -10.49
CA ARG A 536 26.33 -28.51 -11.26
C ARG A 536 26.42 -27.08 -10.75
N GLY A 537 27.26 -26.83 -9.73
CA GLY A 537 27.36 -25.52 -9.06
C GLY A 537 26.15 -25.20 -8.19
N ILE A 538 25.41 -26.21 -7.73
CA ILE A 538 24.26 -26.07 -6.84
C ILE A 538 24.72 -26.36 -5.40
N ARG A 539 24.43 -25.44 -4.48
CA ARG A 539 24.66 -25.61 -3.04
C ARG A 539 23.42 -26.18 -2.36
N ILE A 540 23.61 -26.77 -1.18
CA ILE A 540 22.52 -27.30 -0.36
C ILE A 540 22.55 -26.61 1.00
N VAL A 541 21.39 -26.14 1.45
CA VAL A 541 21.12 -25.63 2.80
C VAL A 541 20.05 -26.53 3.42
N LEU A 542 20.30 -26.99 4.65
CA LEU A 542 19.37 -27.82 5.40
C LEU A 542 18.62 -26.98 6.43
N ASP A 543 17.35 -27.32 6.65
CA ASP A 543 16.57 -26.81 7.77
C ASP A 543 16.96 -27.53 9.07
N GLY A 544 17.45 -26.75 10.04
CA GLY A 544 17.94 -27.24 11.33
C GLY A 544 16.97 -26.86 12.43
N VAL A 545 16.22 -27.84 12.93
CA VAL A 545 15.17 -27.63 13.94
C VAL A 545 15.76 -27.73 15.33
N PHE A 546 16.36 -26.66 15.85
CA PHE A 546 17.07 -26.69 17.14
C PHE A 546 16.28 -26.09 18.32
N ASN A 547 15.01 -25.74 18.09
CA ASN A 547 14.14 -25.17 19.12
C ASN A 547 13.45 -26.24 19.98
N HIS A 548 13.08 -27.36 19.35
CA HIS A 548 12.37 -28.50 19.92
C HIS A 548 12.91 -29.78 19.26
N LEU A 549 12.51 -30.95 19.74
CA LEU A 549 12.75 -32.24 19.08
C LEU A 549 11.52 -33.13 19.22
N SER A 550 11.49 -34.27 18.55
CA SER A 550 10.40 -35.26 18.66
C SER A 550 10.20 -35.76 20.09
N SER A 551 8.96 -35.90 20.54
CA SER A 551 8.65 -36.65 21.77
C SER A 551 9.05 -38.13 21.69
N ASP A 552 9.32 -38.66 20.51
CA ASP A 552 9.84 -40.00 20.22
C ASP A 552 11.35 -40.00 19.88
N SER A 553 12.07 -38.92 20.20
CA SER A 553 13.55 -38.93 20.19
C SER A 553 14.08 -39.74 21.36
N SER A 554 15.24 -40.40 21.20
CA SER A 554 15.90 -41.13 22.30
C SER A 554 16.26 -40.25 23.51
N PHE A 555 16.33 -38.93 23.35
CA PHE A 555 16.56 -37.99 24.46
C PHE A 555 15.31 -37.78 25.32
N PHE A 556 14.12 -37.97 24.76
CA PHE A 556 12.85 -37.72 25.43
C PHE A 556 12.08 -39.02 25.70
N ASP A 557 11.93 -39.84 24.67
CA ASP A 557 11.36 -41.20 24.64
C ASP A 557 10.01 -41.35 25.35
N ARG A 558 9.01 -40.57 24.94
CA ARG A 558 7.63 -40.68 25.47
C ARG A 558 7.01 -42.05 25.20
N TYR A 559 7.44 -42.75 24.15
CA TYR A 559 6.80 -43.97 23.66
C TYR A 559 7.57 -45.26 24.01
N HIS A 560 8.64 -45.16 24.81
CA HIS A 560 9.44 -46.30 25.28
C HIS A 560 10.05 -47.13 24.13
N HIS A 561 10.48 -46.46 23.05
CA HIS A 561 10.98 -47.11 21.85
C HIS A 561 12.47 -47.45 21.92
N TYR A 562 13.23 -46.84 22.84
CA TYR A 562 14.67 -47.01 22.91
C TYR A 562 15.07 -47.81 24.14
N THR A 563 16.25 -48.45 24.06
CA THR A 563 16.83 -49.15 25.21
C THR A 563 17.40 -48.18 26.25
N THR A 564 17.66 -46.94 25.84
CA THR A 564 18.22 -45.91 26.71
C THR A 564 17.08 -45.03 27.22
N LEU A 565 17.01 -44.86 28.53
CA LEU A 565 15.86 -44.21 29.15
C LEU A 565 15.89 -42.68 28.97
N GLY A 566 14.91 -42.17 28.25
CA GLY A 566 14.72 -40.76 27.93
C GLY A 566 14.22 -39.91 29.09
N ALA A 567 14.18 -38.60 28.87
CA ALA A 567 13.77 -37.61 29.86
C ALA A 567 12.33 -37.80 30.37
N CYS A 568 11.42 -38.31 29.54
CA CYS A 568 10.02 -38.55 29.90
C CYS A 568 9.85 -39.82 30.74
N GLU A 569 10.72 -40.81 30.55
CA GLU A 569 10.59 -42.14 31.18
C GLU A 569 11.15 -42.19 32.61
N VAL A 570 12.26 -41.49 32.88
CA VAL A 570 12.89 -41.51 34.22
C VAL A 570 13.45 -40.15 34.63
N ALA A 571 13.17 -39.76 35.87
CA ALA A 571 13.69 -38.51 36.46
C ALA A 571 15.22 -38.45 36.51
N ALA A 572 15.89 -39.60 36.56
CA ALA A 572 17.36 -39.71 36.62
C ALA A 572 18.04 -39.63 35.24
N SER A 573 17.28 -39.49 34.15
CA SER A 573 17.84 -39.41 32.80
C SER A 573 18.82 -38.22 32.69
N SER A 574 19.96 -38.43 32.05
CA SER A 574 20.94 -37.36 31.81
C SER A 574 20.37 -36.20 30.98
N TRP A 575 19.28 -36.45 30.24
CA TRP A 575 18.60 -35.45 29.42
C TRP A 575 17.40 -34.81 30.13
N ARG A 576 17.08 -35.18 31.38
CA ARG A 576 15.92 -34.63 32.09
C ARG A 576 15.94 -33.10 32.14
N THR A 577 17.12 -32.50 32.35
CA THR A 577 17.30 -31.05 32.42
C THR A 577 17.35 -30.34 31.07
N TRP A 578 17.28 -31.09 29.96
CA TRP A 578 17.14 -30.52 28.63
C TRP A 578 15.70 -30.06 28.36
N PHE A 579 14.74 -30.42 29.22
CA PHE A 579 13.34 -30.07 29.10
C PHE A 579 12.80 -29.49 30.40
N THR A 580 11.69 -28.78 30.30
CA THR A 580 10.96 -28.25 31.46
C THR A 580 9.70 -29.07 31.68
N PHE A 581 9.61 -29.71 32.85
CA PHE A 581 8.45 -30.50 33.25
C PHE A 581 7.58 -29.69 34.21
N ARG A 582 6.26 -29.86 34.09
CA ARG A 582 5.25 -29.12 34.85
C ARG A 582 3.99 -29.96 35.09
N PRO A 583 3.12 -29.53 36.02
CA PRO A 583 1.81 -30.13 36.14
C PRO A 583 0.97 -30.01 34.87
N PRO A 584 0.24 -31.08 34.48
CA PRO A 584 -0.73 -31.01 33.40
C PRO A 584 -1.93 -30.14 33.80
N SER A 585 -2.48 -29.42 32.84
CA SER A 585 -3.82 -28.85 32.94
C SER A 585 -4.89 -29.96 32.83
N PRO A 586 -6.17 -29.69 33.16
CA PRO A 586 -7.21 -30.72 33.16
C PRO A 586 -7.43 -31.44 31.82
N SER A 587 -7.05 -30.82 30.70
CA SER A 587 -7.15 -31.39 29.35
C SER A 587 -5.87 -32.04 28.85
N GLU A 588 -4.77 -31.95 29.58
CA GLU A 588 -3.47 -32.49 29.18
C GLU A 588 -3.23 -33.87 29.83
N PRO A 589 -2.59 -34.81 29.10
CA PRO A 589 -2.25 -36.11 29.65
C PRO A 589 -1.12 -36.01 30.70
N SER A 590 -0.82 -37.12 31.37
CA SER A 590 0.36 -37.28 32.23
C SER A 590 1.33 -38.30 31.62
N PRO A 591 1.97 -37.99 30.48
CA PRO A 591 2.77 -38.96 29.73
C PRO A 591 4.12 -39.29 30.39
N CYS A 592 4.63 -38.44 31.28
CA CYS A 592 5.99 -38.58 31.80
C CYS A 592 6.02 -38.90 33.30
N VAL A 593 7.10 -39.56 33.72
CA VAL A 593 7.39 -39.86 35.13
C VAL A 593 7.76 -38.55 35.87
N PRO A 594 7.21 -38.31 37.08
CA PRO A 594 7.50 -37.11 37.85
C PRO A 594 8.93 -37.14 38.43
N ALA A 595 9.48 -35.98 38.77
CA ALA A 595 10.84 -35.87 39.33
C ALA A 595 11.02 -36.60 40.66
N ALA A 596 9.95 -36.72 41.46
CA ALA A 596 9.93 -37.44 42.72
C ALA A 596 8.69 -38.33 42.84
N PRO A 597 8.73 -39.43 43.62
CA PRO A 597 7.55 -40.25 43.89
C PRO A 597 6.40 -39.40 44.45
N GLY A 598 5.23 -39.46 43.80
CA GLY A 598 4.06 -38.65 44.15
C GLY A 598 4.08 -37.21 43.64
N GLY A 599 5.09 -36.81 42.87
CA GLY A 599 5.12 -35.53 42.15
C GLY A 599 4.07 -35.48 41.04
N ASN A 600 3.69 -34.26 40.64
CA ASN A 600 2.71 -34.01 39.59
C ASN A 600 3.30 -33.36 38.35
N ASP A 601 4.62 -33.21 38.25
CA ASP A 601 5.35 -32.69 37.08
C ASP A 601 5.46 -33.73 35.96
N THR A 602 4.30 -34.21 35.52
CA THR A 602 4.16 -35.33 34.58
C THR A 602 3.93 -34.88 33.13
N TYR A 603 3.90 -33.56 32.89
CA TYR A 603 3.74 -32.94 31.57
C TYR A 603 4.87 -31.96 31.26
N TYR A 604 4.87 -31.37 30.06
CA TYR A 604 5.95 -30.53 29.55
C TYR A 604 5.44 -29.50 28.52
N ASP A 605 6.26 -28.48 28.25
CA ASP A 605 5.91 -27.46 27.26
C ASP A 605 6.33 -27.89 25.84
N GLY A 606 5.33 -28.03 24.97
CA GLY A 606 5.49 -28.20 23.54
C GLY A 606 5.52 -26.87 22.78
N TRP A 607 6.17 -26.82 21.62
CA TRP A 607 6.16 -25.61 20.79
C TRP A 607 4.74 -25.34 20.31
N PHE A 608 4.18 -24.15 20.59
CA PHE A 608 2.76 -23.85 20.39
C PHE A 608 1.79 -24.89 20.98
N SER A 609 2.17 -25.48 22.12
CA SER A 609 1.39 -26.51 22.83
C SER A 609 1.23 -27.85 22.09
N PHE A 610 1.99 -28.10 21.02
CA PHE A 610 2.06 -29.42 20.39
C PHE A 610 2.91 -30.37 21.24
N ASP A 611 2.28 -31.41 21.79
CA ASP A 611 2.92 -32.37 22.69
C ASP A 611 3.90 -33.33 21.99
N SER A 612 3.83 -33.44 20.66
CA SER A 612 4.78 -34.18 19.84
C SER A 612 6.16 -33.51 19.73
N ILE A 613 6.29 -32.25 20.12
CA ILE A 613 7.53 -31.45 19.97
C ILE A 613 7.90 -30.70 21.26
N PRO A 614 8.38 -31.41 22.30
CA PRO A 614 8.89 -30.78 23.53
C PRO A 614 9.96 -29.73 23.25
N VAL A 615 9.80 -28.55 23.86
CA VAL A 615 10.75 -27.43 23.73
C VAL A 615 12.00 -27.72 24.55
N ILE A 616 13.16 -27.51 23.93
CA ILE A 616 14.44 -27.73 24.59
C ILE A 616 14.81 -26.48 25.42
N ASN A 617 15.34 -26.71 26.62
CA ASN A 617 15.86 -25.68 27.51
C ASN A 617 17.24 -25.18 27.05
N LYS A 618 17.23 -24.13 26.22
CA LYS A 618 18.43 -23.49 25.64
C LYS A 618 19.34 -22.80 26.66
N SER A 619 18.92 -22.68 27.93
CA SER A 619 19.79 -22.18 28.99
C SER A 619 20.75 -23.26 29.52
N ASN A 620 20.53 -24.52 29.18
CA ASN A 620 21.39 -25.63 29.55
C ASN A 620 22.62 -25.68 28.61
N PRO A 621 23.86 -25.54 29.10
CA PRO A 621 25.05 -25.51 28.23
C PRO A 621 25.33 -26.81 27.46
N ALA A 622 24.70 -27.93 27.84
CA ALA A 622 24.84 -29.21 27.14
C ALA A 622 23.92 -29.33 25.91
N VAL A 623 22.88 -28.49 25.84
CA VAL A 623 22.01 -28.29 24.68
C VAL A 623 22.70 -27.29 23.75
#